data_AF-A0A964KT73-F1
#
_entry.id   AF-A0A964KT73-F1
#
_cell.length_a   1.000
_cell.length_b   1.000
_cell.length_c   1.000
_cell.angle_alpha   90.00
_cell.angle_beta   90.00
_cell.angle_gamma   90.00
#
_symmetry.space_group_name_H-M   'P 1'
#
loop_
_entity.id
_entity.type
_entity.pdbx_description
1 polymer ?
#
loop_
_entity_poly.entity_id
_entity_poly.type
_entity_poly.pdbx_seq_one_letter_code
_entity_poly.pdbx_strand_id
1 'polypeptide(L)'
;MPVPESAGIHEERRLTLGTATIVGSGLLSLVGNAPPPDQTEPSPGPDTGPIVANGAFDTDEPANSYRDVTTYNNFYEFGQGKSDPARNAGTLHTRPWTIKVEGAVAKPQTIDIDDMLTWFPLETRIYRMRCVEAWSLVIPWVGFPLGALIKRLEPTGNAKFVEFTSLLRPEEMPGQRAPILAWPYVEGLRLDEAMHPLTLLATGLYDNPLPNQNGAPIRLVVPWKYGLKGIKSIVKIRFTDTQPNTIGDRFPGGDHSAAGPGLR
;
A
#
# COMPACT_ATOMS: atom_id res chain seq x y z
N MET A 1 22.98 20.76 -2.86
CA MET A 1 23.11 19.41 -3.46
C MET A 1 22.11 19.33 -4.59
N PRO A 2 22.45 18.78 -5.78
CA PRO A 2 21.49 18.60 -6.85
C PRO A 2 20.37 17.66 -6.38
N VAL A 3 19.12 18.05 -6.61
CA VAL A 3 17.95 17.21 -6.36
C VAL A 3 18.04 16.03 -7.32
N PRO A 4 18.04 14.77 -6.87
CA PRO A 4 18.01 13.62 -7.75
C PRO A 4 16.78 13.73 -8.67
N GLU A 5 16.97 13.46 -9.97
CA GLU A 5 15.87 13.41 -10.91
C GLU A 5 14.88 12.31 -10.46
N SER A 6 13.64 12.70 -10.17
CA SER A 6 12.62 11.75 -9.70
C SER A 6 12.31 10.72 -10.79
N ALA A 7 12.21 9.45 -10.43
CA ALA A 7 11.78 8.42 -11.38
C ALA A 7 10.33 8.68 -11.83
N GLY A 8 10.03 8.42 -13.11
CA GLY A 8 8.66 8.38 -13.61
C GLY A 8 7.95 7.06 -13.27
N ILE A 9 6.64 7.00 -13.47
CA ILE A 9 5.87 5.75 -13.32
C ILE A 9 6.34 4.76 -14.40
N HIS A 10 6.87 3.62 -13.98
CA HIS A 10 7.29 2.57 -14.90
C HIS A 10 6.11 1.69 -15.28
N GLU A 11 5.55 1.88 -16.47
CA GLU A 11 4.56 0.98 -17.09
C GLU A 11 5.26 0.06 -18.11
N GLU A 12 5.18 -1.26 -17.94
CA GLU A 12 5.69 -2.18 -18.96
C GLU A 12 4.71 -2.33 -20.11
N ARG A 13 5.04 -1.72 -21.26
CA ARG A 13 4.31 -1.98 -22.51
C ARG A 13 4.68 -3.37 -23.02
N ARG A 14 3.72 -4.29 -23.09
CA ARG A 14 3.87 -5.52 -23.89
C ARG A 14 4.10 -5.10 -25.35
N LEU A 15 5.32 -5.30 -25.87
CA LEU A 15 5.60 -5.17 -27.30
C LEU A 15 4.81 -6.27 -28.04
N THR A 16 3.67 -5.93 -28.62
CA THR A 16 3.14 -6.70 -29.75
C THR A 16 4.03 -6.40 -30.95
N LEU A 17 4.81 -7.38 -31.38
CA LEU A 17 5.63 -7.31 -32.59
C LEU A 17 4.69 -7.28 -33.82
N GLY A 18 4.21 -6.10 -34.17
CA GLY A 18 3.47 -5.84 -35.41
C GLY A 18 4.39 -5.18 -36.43
N THR A 19 4.62 -5.86 -37.56
CA THR A 19 5.39 -5.40 -38.72
C THR A 19 5.01 -3.96 -39.12
N ALA A 20 5.98 -3.05 -39.09
CA ALA A 20 5.82 -1.66 -39.52
C ALA A 20 6.00 -1.53 -41.03
N THR A 21 4.95 -1.09 -41.73
CA THR A 21 5.06 -0.53 -43.09
C THR A 21 5.17 0.99 -42.97
N ILE A 22 6.32 1.53 -43.37
CA ILE A 22 6.58 2.98 -43.42
C ILE A 22 5.97 3.56 -44.70
N VAL A 23 5.05 4.52 -44.56
CA VAL A 23 4.78 5.54 -45.58
C VAL A 23 4.70 6.89 -44.86
N GLY A 24 5.59 7.80 -45.25
CA GLY A 24 5.81 9.06 -44.54
C GLY A 24 5.01 10.26 -45.06
N SER A 25 5.19 11.35 -44.31
CA SER A 25 5.14 12.78 -44.68
C SER A 25 4.12 13.58 -43.87
N GLY A 26 4.61 14.38 -42.92
CA GLY A 26 3.84 15.39 -42.20
C GLY A 26 4.68 16.07 -41.12
N LEU A 27 5.26 17.23 -41.47
CA LEU A 27 6.04 18.08 -40.57
C LEU A 27 5.18 18.76 -39.48
N LEU A 28 5.71 18.74 -38.26
CA LEU A 28 5.84 19.83 -37.28
C LEU A 28 4.57 20.54 -36.72
N SER A 29 4.31 20.28 -35.44
CA SER A 29 3.86 21.29 -34.47
C SER A 29 4.34 20.87 -33.08
N LEU A 30 5.57 21.25 -32.72
CA LEU A 30 6.07 21.20 -31.35
C LEU A 30 5.55 22.44 -30.61
N VAL A 31 4.35 22.34 -30.05
CA VAL A 31 3.92 23.26 -29.00
C VAL A 31 4.40 22.66 -27.69
N GLY A 32 5.40 23.31 -27.10
CA GLY A 32 5.97 22.91 -25.83
C GLY A 32 4.95 23.02 -24.72
N ASN A 33 4.35 21.89 -24.35
CA ASN A 33 3.81 21.71 -23.00
C ASN A 33 4.98 21.25 -22.13
N ALA A 34 5.74 22.22 -21.59
CA ALA A 34 6.55 21.95 -20.43
C ALA A 34 5.62 21.42 -19.33
N PRO A 35 5.92 20.27 -18.69
CA PRO A 35 5.17 19.86 -17.51
C PRO A 35 5.23 21.00 -16.48
N PRO A 36 4.13 21.30 -15.78
CA PRO A 36 4.14 22.32 -14.74
C PRO A 36 5.25 22.00 -13.72
N PRO A 37 5.88 23.02 -13.11
CA PRO A 37 6.98 22.82 -12.18
C PRO A 37 6.60 21.80 -11.11
N ASP A 38 7.56 20.92 -10.84
CA ASP A 38 7.48 19.89 -9.80
C ASP A 38 6.97 20.54 -8.51
N GLN A 39 5.84 20.05 -8.00
CA GLN A 39 5.35 20.53 -6.73
C GLN A 39 6.30 19.95 -5.69
N THR A 40 7.21 20.82 -5.26
CA THR A 40 8.19 20.61 -4.19
C THR A 40 7.63 19.70 -3.10
N GLU A 41 8.40 18.66 -2.77
CA GLU A 41 8.14 17.75 -1.67
C GLU A 41 7.56 18.52 -0.47
N PRO A 42 6.44 18.07 0.12
CA PRO A 42 5.87 18.76 1.27
C PRO A 42 6.90 18.78 2.40
N SER A 43 7.13 19.98 2.97
CA SER A 43 7.90 20.15 4.20
C SER A 43 7.37 19.19 5.26
N PRO A 44 8.22 18.57 6.11
CA PRO A 44 7.80 17.63 7.13
C PRO A 44 6.60 18.18 7.93
N GLY A 45 5.49 17.43 7.91
CA GLY A 45 4.28 17.77 8.65
C GLY A 45 4.51 17.76 10.17
N PRO A 46 3.67 18.46 10.95
CA PRO A 46 3.81 18.49 12.40
C PRO A 46 3.51 17.10 13.00
N ASP A 47 4.30 16.69 13.99
CA ASP A 47 4.12 15.51 14.86
C ASP A 47 4.21 14.12 14.22
N THR A 48 5.22 13.88 13.38
CA THR A 48 5.82 12.53 13.37
C THR A 48 6.91 12.52 14.45
N GLY A 49 6.83 11.60 15.42
CA GLY A 49 7.92 11.38 16.37
C GLY A 49 9.24 11.10 15.64
N PRO A 50 10.41 11.03 16.32
CA PRO A 50 11.70 10.94 15.65
C PRO A 50 11.73 9.77 14.64
N ILE A 51 11.79 10.12 13.35
CA ILE A 51 11.88 9.17 12.24
C ILE A 51 13.35 8.80 12.05
N VAL A 52 13.66 7.51 12.04
CA VAL A 52 15.02 7.00 11.85
C VAL A 52 15.15 6.45 10.42
N ALA A 53 16.13 6.95 9.65
CA ALA A 53 16.44 6.35 8.36
C ALA A 53 17.00 4.92 8.56
N ASN A 54 16.42 3.92 7.89
CA ASN A 54 16.87 2.53 7.96
C ASN A 54 17.39 2.02 6.61
N GLY A 55 18.62 2.44 6.30
CA GLY A 55 19.29 2.12 5.03
C GLY A 55 19.59 0.65 4.77
N ALA A 56 19.38 -0.26 5.74
CA ALA A 56 19.65 -1.69 5.55
C ALA A 56 18.63 -2.39 4.65
N PHE A 57 17.44 -1.79 4.46
CA PHE A 57 16.35 -2.37 3.67
C PHE A 57 16.02 -1.56 2.41
N ASP A 58 16.74 -0.47 2.18
CA ASP A 58 16.49 0.46 1.09
C ASP A 58 16.95 -0.13 -0.25
N THR A 59 16.25 0.23 -1.31
CA THR A 59 16.75 0.09 -2.68
C THR A 59 17.60 1.32 -3.07
N ASP A 60 18.58 1.11 -3.94
CA ASP A 60 19.38 2.20 -4.53
C ASP A 60 18.69 2.87 -5.74
N GLU A 61 17.49 2.41 -6.09
CA GLU A 61 16.72 3.01 -7.19
C GLU A 61 16.22 4.43 -6.85
N PRO A 62 16.17 5.33 -7.85
CA PRO A 62 15.63 6.67 -7.64
C PRO A 62 14.17 6.60 -7.21
N ALA A 63 13.83 7.34 -6.15
CA ALA A 63 12.45 7.50 -5.71
C ALA A 63 11.61 8.21 -6.79
N ASN A 64 10.33 7.83 -6.87
CA ASN A 64 9.37 8.57 -7.68
C ASN A 64 9.08 9.95 -7.08
N SER A 65 8.36 10.83 -7.77
CA SER A 65 7.93 12.09 -7.14
C SER A 65 6.81 11.83 -6.11
N TYR A 66 6.69 12.69 -5.09
CA TYR A 66 5.54 12.66 -4.17
C TYR A 66 4.21 12.70 -4.94
N ARG A 67 4.15 13.51 -6.00
CA ARG A 67 2.97 13.64 -6.87
C ARG A 67 2.61 12.31 -7.53
N ASP A 68 3.55 11.59 -8.11
CA ASP A 68 3.26 10.30 -8.76
C ASP A 68 2.71 9.29 -7.75
N VAL A 69 3.34 9.21 -6.58
CA VAL A 69 2.95 8.31 -5.48
C VAL A 69 1.55 8.62 -4.94
N THR A 70 1.12 9.88 -5.01
CA THR A 70 -0.14 10.35 -4.42
C THR A 70 -1.24 10.66 -5.43
N THR A 71 -1.00 10.48 -6.73
CA THR A 71 -1.99 10.71 -7.79
C THR A 71 -2.21 9.51 -8.72
N TYR A 72 -1.35 8.49 -8.67
CA TYR A 72 -1.51 7.23 -9.39
C TYR A 72 -1.71 6.06 -8.41
N ASN A 73 -2.97 5.76 -8.10
CA ASN A 73 -3.32 4.85 -7.02
C ASN A 73 -4.41 3.86 -7.43
N ASN A 74 -4.33 2.64 -6.91
CA ASN A 74 -5.48 1.74 -6.82
C ASN A 74 -6.05 1.82 -5.40
N PHE A 75 -7.29 2.30 -5.27
CA PHE A 75 -8.04 2.25 -4.02
C PHE A 75 -9.54 2.24 -4.36
N TYR A 76 -10.08 1.04 -4.60
CA TYR A 76 -11.37 0.88 -5.27
C TYR A 76 -12.57 1.39 -4.46
N GLU A 77 -12.41 1.48 -3.14
CA GLU A 77 -13.28 2.19 -2.20
C GLU A 77 -13.55 3.65 -2.62
N PHE A 78 -12.66 4.25 -3.42
CA PHE A 78 -12.73 5.62 -3.92
C PHE A 78 -12.79 5.72 -5.45
N GLY A 79 -12.94 4.61 -6.17
CA GLY A 79 -13.05 4.56 -7.64
C GLY A 79 -12.00 3.66 -8.31
N GLN A 80 -12.27 3.26 -9.55
CA GLN A 80 -11.46 2.29 -10.30
C GLN A 80 -10.36 2.95 -11.16
N GLY A 81 -10.52 4.22 -11.50
CA GLY A 81 -9.51 4.99 -12.22
C GLY A 81 -8.33 5.33 -11.32
N LYS A 82 -7.11 5.35 -11.89
CA LYS A 82 -5.85 5.59 -11.14
C LYS A 82 -5.84 6.90 -10.36
N SER A 83 -6.52 7.90 -10.90
CA SER A 83 -6.66 9.24 -10.30
C SER A 83 -7.87 9.39 -9.37
N ASP A 84 -8.79 8.43 -9.34
CA ASP A 84 -10.02 8.52 -8.56
C ASP A 84 -9.74 8.61 -7.05
N PRO A 85 -8.82 7.80 -6.49
CA PRO A 85 -8.48 7.90 -5.07
C PRO A 85 -7.99 9.29 -4.68
N ALA A 86 -7.12 9.91 -5.49
CA ALA A 86 -6.59 11.24 -5.21
C ALA A 86 -7.69 12.32 -5.22
N ARG A 87 -8.73 12.18 -6.07
CA ARG A 87 -9.85 13.11 -6.11
C ARG A 87 -10.87 12.89 -4.99
N ASN A 88 -11.08 11.63 -4.60
CA ASN A 88 -12.25 11.25 -3.81
C ASN A 88 -11.91 10.90 -2.36
N ALA A 89 -10.67 10.51 -2.03
CA ALA A 89 -10.32 10.03 -0.69
C ALA A 89 -10.30 11.12 0.39
N GLY A 90 -10.44 12.40 0.03
CA GLY A 90 -10.59 13.51 0.99
C GLY A 90 -11.84 13.42 1.87
N THR A 91 -12.83 12.59 1.50
CA THR A 91 -14.02 12.31 2.32
C THR A 91 -13.75 11.41 3.53
N LEU A 92 -12.58 10.76 3.57
CA LEU A 92 -12.22 9.81 4.62
C LEU A 92 -11.73 10.51 5.88
N HIS A 93 -12.42 10.29 6.99
CA HIS A 93 -11.97 10.70 8.31
C HIS A 93 -11.04 9.64 8.90
N THR A 94 -9.77 9.98 9.07
CA THR A 94 -8.72 9.06 9.53
C THR A 94 -8.43 9.16 11.03
N ARG A 95 -9.11 10.07 11.74
CA ARG A 95 -9.10 10.20 13.19
C ARG A 95 -10.50 10.53 13.73
N PRO A 96 -10.89 9.98 14.90
CA PRO A 96 -10.20 8.92 15.65
C PRO A 96 -10.15 7.61 14.84
N TRP A 97 -9.20 6.71 15.16
CA TRP A 97 -9.06 5.44 14.45
C TRP A 97 -8.64 4.32 15.38
N THR A 98 -9.36 3.20 15.31
CA THR A 98 -9.08 2.04 16.16
C THR A 98 -8.85 0.78 15.34
N ILE A 99 -7.98 -0.08 15.85
CA ILE A 99 -7.67 -1.39 15.27
C ILE A 99 -8.09 -2.46 16.27
N LYS A 100 -9.01 -3.32 15.84
CA LYS A 100 -9.42 -4.50 16.62
C LYS A 100 -8.44 -5.65 16.40
N VAL A 101 -7.89 -6.18 17.47
CA VAL A 101 -7.04 -7.38 17.47
C VAL A 101 -7.84 -8.56 18.04
N GLU A 102 -7.96 -9.65 17.28
CA GLU A 102 -8.74 -10.84 17.68
C GLU A 102 -8.15 -12.16 17.15
N GLY A 103 -8.82 -13.28 17.45
CA GLY A 103 -8.42 -14.61 16.99
C GLY A 103 -7.44 -15.32 17.93
N ALA A 104 -6.48 -16.03 17.36
CA ALA A 104 -5.45 -16.81 18.06
C ALA A 104 -4.38 -15.89 18.70
N VAL A 105 -4.79 -15.11 19.70
CA VAL A 105 -3.97 -14.11 20.39
C VAL A 105 -4.23 -14.16 21.89
N ALA A 106 -3.19 -13.93 22.71
CA ALA A 106 -3.32 -14.01 24.16
C ALA A 106 -4.22 -12.91 24.74
N LYS A 107 -4.14 -11.69 24.18
CA LYS A 107 -4.87 -10.51 24.66
C LYS A 107 -5.61 -9.82 23.51
N PRO A 108 -6.82 -10.30 23.16
CA PRO A 108 -7.70 -9.57 22.24
C PRO A 108 -7.98 -8.18 22.80
N GLN A 109 -7.86 -7.16 21.96
CA GLN A 109 -7.95 -5.77 22.38
C GLN A 109 -8.32 -4.87 21.20
N THR A 110 -8.84 -3.68 21.51
CA THR A 110 -9.01 -2.60 20.53
C THR A 110 -8.02 -1.51 20.87
N ILE A 111 -7.24 -1.08 19.89
CA ILE A 111 -6.10 -0.18 20.08
C ILE A 111 -6.39 1.10 19.31
N ASP A 112 -6.26 2.27 19.95
CA ASP A 112 -6.25 3.54 19.24
C ASP A 112 -4.93 3.70 18.47
N ILE A 113 -5.00 4.24 17.24
CA ILE A 113 -3.82 4.37 16.39
C ILE A 113 -2.76 5.29 17.02
N ASP A 114 -3.15 6.33 17.75
CA ASP A 114 -2.21 7.23 18.41
C ASP A 114 -1.42 6.48 19.48
N ASP A 115 -2.11 5.70 20.33
CA ASP A 115 -1.47 4.87 21.33
C ASP A 115 -0.52 3.85 20.68
N MET A 116 -0.93 3.20 19.59
CA MET A 116 -0.11 2.23 18.88
C MET A 116 1.20 2.85 18.36
N LEU A 117 1.12 4.06 17.82
CA LEU A 117 2.29 4.77 17.28
C LEU A 117 3.31 5.13 18.36
N THR A 118 2.89 5.31 19.62
CA THR A 118 3.85 5.53 20.73
C THR A 118 4.68 4.30 21.09
N TRP A 119 4.29 3.10 20.65
CA TRP A 119 4.95 1.86 21.07
C TRP A 119 6.22 1.54 20.28
N PHE A 120 6.38 2.14 19.09
CA PHE A 120 7.45 1.79 18.17
C PHE A 120 8.11 3.06 17.63
N PRO A 121 9.46 3.10 17.51
CA PRO A 121 10.11 4.13 16.73
C PRO A 121 9.66 4.00 15.26
N LEU A 122 9.41 5.14 14.61
CA LEU A 122 9.14 5.17 13.18
C LEU A 122 10.45 5.18 12.41
N GLU A 123 10.43 4.50 11.28
CA GLU A 123 11.57 4.41 10.36
C GLU A 123 11.15 4.71 8.93
N THR A 124 12.07 5.33 8.19
CA THR A 124 11.93 5.50 6.74
C THR A 124 12.56 4.31 6.03
N ARG A 125 11.83 3.75 5.06
CA ARG A 125 12.29 2.66 4.19
C ARG A 125 11.91 2.92 2.74
N ILE A 126 12.89 2.91 1.85
CA ILE A 126 12.72 3.14 0.41
C ILE A 126 12.50 1.79 -0.27
N TYR A 127 11.26 1.52 -0.67
CA TYR A 127 10.89 0.25 -1.30
C TYR A 127 10.34 0.44 -2.70
N ARG A 128 10.74 -0.47 -3.60
CA ARG A 128 9.99 -0.73 -4.84
C ARG A 128 8.66 -1.41 -4.51
N MET A 129 7.57 -0.86 -5.03
CA MET A 129 6.22 -1.42 -4.99
C MET A 129 5.81 -1.79 -6.41
N ARG A 130 5.45 -3.06 -6.62
CA ARG A 130 5.04 -3.59 -7.93
C ARG A 130 3.55 -3.90 -7.91
N CYS A 131 2.79 -3.28 -8.79
CA CYS A 131 1.39 -3.64 -9.01
C CYS A 131 1.30 -4.85 -9.96
N VAL A 132 0.24 -5.65 -9.80
CA VAL A 132 -0.05 -6.78 -10.69
C VAL A 132 -0.37 -6.32 -12.12
N GLU A 133 -0.83 -5.08 -12.27
CA GLU A 133 -1.13 -4.43 -13.56
C GLU A 133 0.14 -3.95 -14.30
N ALA A 134 1.30 -4.51 -13.98
CA ALA A 134 2.58 -4.27 -14.65
C ALA A 134 3.15 -2.84 -14.54
N TRP A 135 2.77 -2.09 -13.50
CA TRP A 135 3.40 -0.82 -13.14
C TRP A 135 4.09 -0.88 -11.77
N SER A 136 5.08 0.00 -11.55
CA SER A 136 5.80 0.08 -10.27
C SER A 136 6.17 1.51 -9.88
N LEU A 137 6.36 1.69 -8.58
CA LEU A 137 6.85 2.92 -7.95
C LEU A 137 7.93 2.58 -6.91
N VAL A 138 8.92 3.43 -6.74
CA VAL A 138 9.87 3.44 -5.63
C VAL A 138 9.41 4.50 -4.64
N ILE A 139 9.09 4.08 -3.42
CA ILE A 139 8.37 4.88 -2.44
C ILE A 139 9.14 4.90 -1.12
N PRO A 140 9.53 6.10 -0.61
CA PRO A 140 10.00 6.30 0.75
C PRO A 140 8.83 6.19 1.73
N TRP A 141 8.63 5.00 2.31
CA TRP A 141 7.62 4.75 3.34
C TRP A 141 8.10 5.18 4.71
N VAL A 142 7.18 5.62 5.56
CA VAL A 142 7.41 5.80 7.00
C VAL A 142 6.51 4.83 7.75
N GLY A 143 7.06 4.09 8.72
CA GLY A 143 6.28 3.11 9.48
C GLY A 143 7.08 2.37 10.54
N PHE A 144 6.60 1.20 10.94
CA PHE A 144 7.32 0.30 11.84
C PHE A 144 7.16 -1.17 11.39
N PRO A 145 8.09 -2.07 11.74
CA PRO A 145 8.02 -3.47 11.32
C PRO A 145 6.78 -4.17 11.87
N LEU A 146 6.00 -4.85 11.03
CA LEU A 146 4.83 -5.61 11.46
C LEU A 146 5.19 -6.67 12.52
N GLY A 147 6.36 -7.30 12.38
CA GLY A 147 6.84 -8.28 13.35
C GLY A 147 7.02 -7.73 14.77
N ALA A 148 7.30 -6.43 14.93
CA ALA A 148 7.38 -5.80 16.25
C ALA A 148 6.00 -5.74 16.92
N LEU A 149 4.96 -5.36 16.17
CA LEU A 149 3.58 -5.40 16.64
C LEU A 149 3.12 -6.81 16.97
N ILE A 150 3.38 -7.77 16.07
CA ILE A 150 2.98 -9.18 16.31
C ILE A 150 3.61 -9.71 17.60
N LYS A 151 4.91 -9.46 17.84
CA LYS A 151 5.57 -9.86 19.10
C LYS A 151 4.88 -9.25 20.33
N ARG A 152 4.51 -7.97 20.28
CA ARG A 152 3.81 -7.28 21.37
C ARG A 152 2.40 -7.83 21.61
N LEU A 153 1.71 -8.26 20.54
CA LEU A 153 0.35 -8.79 20.64
C LEU A 153 0.29 -10.22 21.17
N GLU A 154 1.43 -10.94 21.20
CA GLU A 154 1.53 -12.29 21.78
C GLU A 154 0.53 -13.28 21.13
N PRO A 155 0.63 -13.58 19.81
CA PRO A 155 -0.19 -14.61 19.17
C PRO A 155 0.04 -15.97 19.85
N THR A 156 -1.00 -16.80 19.94
CA THR A 156 -0.89 -18.14 20.52
C THR A 156 -0.22 -19.10 19.53
N GLY A 157 0.25 -20.26 20.02
CA GLY A 157 0.87 -21.30 19.17
C GLY A 157 -0.03 -21.87 18.06
N ASN A 158 -1.32 -21.56 18.06
CA ASN A 158 -2.26 -21.96 17.02
C ASN A 158 -2.27 -21.00 15.82
N ALA A 159 -1.73 -19.79 15.95
CA ALA A 159 -1.69 -18.82 14.87
C ALA A 159 -0.72 -19.27 13.76
N LYS A 160 -1.23 -19.41 12.53
CA LYS A 160 -0.46 -19.72 11.32
C LYS A 160 -0.52 -18.61 10.29
N PHE A 161 -1.55 -17.77 10.35
CA PHE A 161 -1.78 -16.66 9.43
C PHE A 161 -2.19 -15.40 10.20
N VAL A 162 -2.03 -14.26 9.53
CA VAL A 162 -2.53 -12.96 9.98
C VAL A 162 -3.48 -12.44 8.91
N GLU A 163 -4.75 -12.27 9.26
CA GLU A 163 -5.80 -11.66 8.45
C GLU A 163 -5.92 -10.18 8.80
N PHE A 164 -6.04 -9.34 7.77
CA PHE A 164 -6.23 -7.91 7.87
C PHE A 164 -7.56 -7.54 7.22
N THR A 165 -8.31 -6.62 7.82
CA THR A 165 -9.55 -6.09 7.25
C THR A 165 -9.47 -4.58 7.11
N SER A 166 -9.81 -4.07 5.93
CA SER A 166 -9.97 -2.64 5.67
C SER A 166 -11.30 -2.13 6.22
N LEU A 167 -11.36 -0.82 6.45
CA LEU A 167 -12.57 -0.13 6.86
C LEU A 167 -13.75 -0.36 5.89
N LEU A 168 -14.95 -0.56 6.43
CA LEU A 168 -16.22 -0.54 5.70
C LEU A 168 -17.04 0.69 6.14
N ARG A 169 -17.04 1.75 5.33
CA ARG A 169 -17.88 2.96 5.52
C ARG A 169 -18.37 3.48 4.17
N PRO A 170 -19.43 2.89 3.58
CA PRO A 170 -19.91 3.28 2.24
C PRO A 170 -20.36 4.74 2.11
N GLU A 171 -20.58 5.44 3.22
CA GLU A 171 -20.86 6.88 3.25
C GLU A 171 -19.62 7.72 2.93
N GLU A 172 -18.45 7.33 3.43
CA GLU A 172 -17.16 8.00 3.17
C GLU A 172 -16.42 7.37 1.98
N MET A 173 -16.70 6.10 1.67
CA MET A 173 -16.04 5.27 0.66
C MET A 173 -17.05 4.82 -0.41
N PRO A 174 -17.44 5.70 -1.34
CA PRO A 174 -18.56 5.45 -2.25
C PRO A 174 -18.38 4.22 -3.15
N GLY A 175 -17.14 3.82 -3.46
CA GLY A 175 -16.84 2.61 -4.24
C GLY A 175 -17.33 1.32 -3.57
N GLN A 176 -17.53 1.32 -2.25
CA GLN A 176 -18.06 0.19 -1.49
C GLN A 176 -19.54 -0.11 -1.78
N ARG A 177 -20.25 0.79 -2.46
CA ARG A 177 -21.63 0.58 -2.89
C ARG A 177 -21.74 -0.25 -4.16
N ALA A 178 -20.64 -0.37 -4.91
CA ALA A 178 -20.59 -1.14 -6.14
C ALA A 178 -20.12 -2.59 -5.85
N PRO A 179 -20.76 -3.63 -6.43
CA PRO A 179 -20.38 -5.03 -6.20
C PRO A 179 -19.17 -5.44 -7.06
N ILE A 180 -18.17 -4.57 -7.20
CA ILE A 180 -16.95 -4.84 -7.98
C ILE A 180 -15.95 -5.72 -7.21
N LEU A 181 -16.03 -5.72 -5.87
CA LEU A 181 -15.27 -6.54 -4.94
C LEU A 181 -16.19 -6.97 -3.81
N ALA A 182 -15.84 -8.06 -3.13
CA ALA A 182 -16.49 -8.43 -1.87
C ALA A 182 -15.98 -7.51 -0.75
N TRP A 183 -16.81 -6.57 -0.31
CA TRP A 183 -16.49 -5.62 0.76
C TRP A 183 -16.76 -6.19 2.17
N PRO A 184 -15.99 -5.81 3.21
CA PRO A 184 -14.76 -5.01 3.15
C PRO A 184 -13.61 -5.74 2.46
N TYR A 185 -12.60 -4.99 2.02
CA TYR A 185 -11.37 -5.58 1.53
C TYR A 185 -10.67 -6.38 2.64
N VAL A 186 -10.30 -7.62 2.34
CA VAL A 186 -9.64 -8.55 3.27
C VAL A 186 -8.41 -9.13 2.61
N GLU A 187 -7.31 -9.14 3.36
CA GLU A 187 -6.06 -9.74 2.95
C GLU A 187 -5.43 -10.54 4.08
N GLY A 188 -4.42 -11.34 3.75
CA GLY A 188 -3.68 -12.06 4.77
C GLY A 188 -2.29 -12.49 4.36
N LEU A 189 -1.47 -12.77 5.37
CA LEU A 189 -0.12 -13.31 5.21
C LEU A 189 0.02 -14.57 6.04
N ARG A 190 0.94 -15.46 5.64
CA ARG A 190 1.45 -16.45 6.59
C ARG A 190 2.14 -15.72 7.75
N LEU A 191 2.13 -16.32 8.93
CA LEU A 191 2.70 -15.69 10.11
C LEU A 191 4.21 -15.40 9.95
N ASP A 192 4.95 -16.25 9.25
CA ASP A 192 6.37 -16.02 8.98
C ASP A 192 6.64 -14.87 7.99
N GLU A 193 5.83 -14.73 6.95
CA GLU A 193 5.85 -13.57 6.05
C GLU A 193 5.50 -12.28 6.81
N ALA A 194 4.51 -12.34 7.70
CA ALA A 194 4.12 -11.21 8.55
C ALA A 194 5.23 -10.82 9.54
N MET A 195 6.00 -11.81 10.02
CA MET A 195 7.14 -11.62 10.92
C MET A 195 8.45 -11.25 10.20
N HIS A 196 8.50 -11.34 8.87
CA HIS A 196 9.68 -11.04 8.10
C HIS A 196 10.09 -9.56 8.26
N PRO A 197 11.38 -9.24 8.44
CA PRO A 197 11.84 -7.89 8.75
C PRO A 197 11.49 -6.85 7.68
N LEU A 198 11.27 -7.26 6.43
CA LEU A 198 10.85 -6.36 5.34
C LEU A 198 9.37 -5.94 5.41
N THR A 199 8.50 -6.68 6.13
CA THR A 199 7.08 -6.35 6.24
C THR A 199 6.87 -5.16 7.15
N LEU A 200 6.28 -4.10 6.60
CA LEU A 200 6.13 -2.81 7.27
C LEU A 200 4.65 -2.47 7.42
N LEU A 201 4.26 -1.93 8.57
CA LEU A 201 3.04 -1.16 8.72
C LEU A 201 3.38 0.30 8.49
N ALA A 202 2.99 0.83 7.34
CA ALA A 202 3.25 2.21 6.96
C ALA A 202 2.15 3.14 7.48
N THR A 203 2.57 4.24 8.08
CA THR A 203 1.73 5.33 8.59
C THR A 203 2.13 6.69 8.01
N GLY A 204 3.11 6.70 7.11
CA GLY A 204 3.53 7.87 6.35
C GLY A 204 4.26 7.54 5.05
N LEU A 205 4.59 8.59 4.30
CA LEU A 205 5.49 8.59 3.16
C LEU A 205 6.16 9.96 3.04
N TYR A 206 7.41 10.01 2.55
CA TYR A 206 8.21 11.26 2.48
C TYR A 206 8.21 12.05 3.79
N ASP A 207 8.43 11.40 4.93
CA ASP A 207 8.45 12.02 6.27
C ASP A 207 7.15 12.76 6.67
N ASN A 208 6.06 12.49 5.96
CA ASN A 208 4.74 13.06 6.19
C ASN A 208 3.71 11.97 6.57
N PRO A 209 2.63 12.33 7.29
CA PRO A 209 1.52 11.41 7.53
C PRO A 209 0.96 10.81 6.24
N LEU A 210 0.49 9.57 6.31
CA LEU A 210 0.03 8.84 5.12
C LEU A 210 -1.19 9.56 4.51
N PRO A 211 -1.17 9.91 3.20
CA PRO A 211 -2.34 10.49 2.54
C PRO A 211 -3.48 9.48 2.41
N ASN A 212 -4.73 9.95 2.39
CA ASN A 212 -5.93 9.10 2.36
C ASN A 212 -5.92 8.14 1.16
N GLN A 213 -5.56 8.61 -0.03
CA GLN A 213 -5.47 7.81 -1.25
C GLN A 213 -4.41 6.69 -1.19
N ASN A 214 -3.43 6.83 -0.30
CA ASN A 214 -2.41 5.82 -0.03
C ASN A 214 -2.83 4.83 1.07
N GLY A 215 -3.98 5.02 1.72
CA GLY A 215 -4.53 4.08 2.69
C GLY A 215 -4.35 4.48 4.15
N ALA A 216 -4.38 5.78 4.41
CA ALA A 216 -4.36 6.35 5.76
C ALA A 216 -5.42 5.72 6.70
N PRO A 217 -5.19 5.75 8.03
CA PRO A 217 -3.95 6.21 8.69
C PRO A 217 -2.85 5.14 8.73
N ILE A 218 -3.14 3.91 8.32
CA ILE A 218 -2.22 2.77 8.41
C ILE A 218 -2.49 1.75 7.30
N ARG A 219 -1.42 1.30 6.65
CA ARG A 219 -1.46 0.29 5.59
C ARG A 219 -0.35 -0.75 5.73
N LEU A 220 -0.57 -1.91 5.14
CA LEU A 220 0.44 -2.95 5.01
C LEU A 220 1.34 -2.71 3.80
N VAL A 221 2.64 -2.97 3.94
CA VAL A 221 3.63 -2.94 2.86
C VAL A 221 4.44 -4.23 2.89
N VAL A 222 4.44 -4.96 1.77
CA VAL A 222 5.15 -6.23 1.59
C VAL A 222 5.93 -6.16 0.27
N PRO A 223 7.17 -5.66 0.27
CA PRO A 223 7.85 -5.20 -0.96
C PRO A 223 8.14 -6.31 -1.98
N TRP A 224 8.18 -7.58 -1.55
CA TRP A 224 8.41 -8.72 -2.45
C TRP A 224 7.13 -9.35 -3.03
N LYS A 225 5.95 -8.78 -2.72
CA LYS A 225 4.65 -9.24 -3.24
C LYS A 225 4.00 -8.15 -4.09
N TYR A 226 3.00 -8.54 -4.89
CA TYR A 226 2.21 -7.58 -5.64
C TYR A 226 1.39 -6.66 -4.73
N GLY A 227 1.16 -5.43 -5.21
CA GLY A 227 0.56 -4.33 -4.44
C GLY A 227 -0.81 -4.61 -3.83
N LEU A 228 -1.60 -5.56 -4.37
CA LEU A 228 -2.87 -5.99 -3.79
C LEU A 228 -2.70 -6.55 -2.36
N LYS A 229 -1.55 -7.13 -2.04
CA LYS A 229 -1.25 -7.62 -0.67
C LYS A 229 -1.05 -6.48 0.32
N GLY A 230 -0.74 -5.27 -0.16
CA GLY A 230 -0.55 -4.08 0.67
C GLY A 230 -1.88 -3.40 1.03
N ILE A 231 -2.70 -4.11 1.81
CA ILE A 231 -4.01 -3.66 2.27
C ILE A 231 -3.97 -2.28 2.94
N LYS A 232 -4.99 -1.47 2.66
CA LYS A 232 -5.10 -0.06 3.08
C LYS A 232 -6.12 0.13 4.21
N SER A 233 -5.95 1.19 4.99
CA SER A 233 -6.93 1.63 5.99
C SER A 233 -7.38 0.48 6.91
N ILE A 234 -6.42 -0.17 7.56
CA ILE A 234 -6.63 -1.37 8.36
C ILE A 234 -7.41 -1.01 9.64
N VAL A 235 -8.50 -1.75 9.92
CA VAL A 235 -9.31 -1.63 11.14
C VAL A 235 -9.32 -2.90 11.97
N LYS A 236 -8.79 -4.00 11.43
CA LYS A 236 -8.75 -5.29 12.13
C LYS A 236 -7.51 -6.09 11.77
N ILE A 237 -6.94 -6.72 12.79
CA ILE A 237 -5.90 -7.75 12.68
C ILE A 237 -6.42 -9.00 13.40
N ARG A 238 -6.51 -10.12 12.70
CA ARG A 238 -6.96 -11.39 13.27
C ARG A 238 -5.91 -12.47 13.04
N PHE A 239 -5.51 -13.15 14.11
CA PHE A 239 -4.64 -14.31 14.01
C PHE A 239 -5.47 -15.57 13.80
N THR A 240 -5.15 -16.38 12.79
CA THR A 240 -5.93 -17.57 12.41
C THR A 240 -5.04 -18.79 12.22
N ASP A 241 -5.60 -19.98 12.37
CA ASP A 241 -4.95 -21.27 12.11
C ASP A 241 -5.13 -21.74 10.65
N THR A 242 -6.07 -21.11 9.94
CA THR A 242 -6.46 -21.39 8.57
C THR A 242 -6.19 -20.17 7.70
N GLN A 243 -5.86 -20.41 6.42
CA GLN A 243 -5.59 -19.34 5.47
C GLN A 243 -6.87 -18.50 5.27
N PRO A 244 -6.81 -17.17 5.46
CA PRO A 244 -7.97 -16.32 5.26
C PRO A 244 -8.34 -16.23 3.78
N ASN A 245 -9.64 -16.15 3.49
CA ASN A 245 -10.12 -15.94 2.12
C ASN A 245 -9.80 -14.51 1.70
N THR A 246 -8.81 -14.33 0.85
CA THR A 246 -8.36 -13.01 0.38
C THR A 246 -9.15 -12.56 -0.85
N ILE A 247 -9.00 -11.31 -1.29
CA ILE A 247 -9.73 -10.83 -2.46
C ILE A 247 -9.43 -11.66 -3.72
N GLY A 248 -8.20 -12.18 -3.86
CA GLY A 248 -7.80 -13.09 -4.95
C GLY A 248 -8.73 -14.31 -5.05
N ASP A 249 -9.18 -14.81 -3.90
CA ASP A 249 -10.08 -15.97 -3.79
C ASP A 249 -11.56 -15.59 -3.92
N ARG A 250 -11.87 -14.28 -3.85
CA ARG A 250 -13.24 -13.72 -3.85
C ARG A 250 -13.59 -12.97 -5.13
N PHE A 251 -12.72 -12.96 -6.14
CA PHE A 251 -13.05 -12.47 -7.48
C PHE A 251 -14.01 -13.44 -8.19
N PRO A 252 -15.10 -12.95 -8.81
CA PRO A 252 -15.91 -13.78 -9.70
C PRO A 252 -15.04 -14.27 -10.87
N GLY A 253 -14.70 -15.56 -10.89
CA GLY A 253 -13.87 -16.18 -11.94
C GLY A 253 -12.37 -16.30 -11.64
N GLY A 254 -11.92 -16.06 -10.40
CA GLY A 254 -10.53 -16.30 -10.00
C GLY A 254 -10.20 -17.80 -9.98
N ASP A 255 -9.22 -18.21 -10.79
CA ASP A 255 -8.65 -19.57 -10.73
C ASP A 255 -7.89 -19.74 -9.40
N HIS A 256 -8.21 -20.81 -8.67
CA HIS A 256 -7.59 -21.21 -7.40
C HIS A 256 -6.10 -21.59 -7.53
N SER A 257 -5.51 -21.46 -8.72
CA SER A 257 -4.15 -21.88 -9.07
C SER A 257 -3.07 -20.78 -8.95
N ALA A 258 -3.42 -19.54 -8.62
CA ALA A 258 -2.42 -18.47 -8.42
C ALA A 258 -1.57 -18.63 -7.14
N ALA A 259 -1.89 -19.60 -6.28
CA ALA A 259 -0.92 -20.19 -5.37
C ALA A 259 -0.01 -21.12 -6.19
N GLY A 260 1.17 -20.61 -6.58
CA GLY A 260 2.14 -21.38 -7.35
C GLY A 260 2.37 -22.79 -6.80
N PRO A 261 2.66 -23.78 -7.66
CA PRO A 261 2.75 -25.19 -7.27
C PRO A 261 3.98 -25.40 -6.39
N GLY A 262 3.79 -25.32 -5.07
CA GLY A 262 4.85 -25.53 -4.09
C GLY A 262 4.39 -25.65 -2.64
N LEU A 263 3.07 -25.74 -2.39
CA LEU A 263 2.49 -25.92 -1.06
C LEU A 263 1.34 -26.94 -1.14
N ARG A 264 1.71 -28.22 -1.27
CA ARG A 264 0.92 -29.36 -0.79
C ARG A 264 1.84 -30.21 0.09
#